data_AF-A0A527GEA5-F1
#
_entry.id   AF-A0A527GEA5-F1
#
_cell.length_a   1.000
_cell.length_b   1.000
_cell.length_c   1.000
_cell.angle_alpha   90.00
_cell.angle_beta   90.00
_cell.angle_gamma   90.00
#
_symmetry.space_group_name_H-M   'P 1'
#
loop_
_entity.id
_entity.type
_entity.pdbx_description
1 polymer ?
#
loop_
_entity_poly.entity_id
_entity_poly.type
_entity_poly.pdbx_seq_one_letter_code
_entity_poly.pdbx_strand_id
1 'polypeptide(L)'
;MSSMKDREEGFERKFAFDEELRFKASARRNKALGLWAAEKLGKSGADADAYAKEVVISDIEEAGDHDVFRKIRGDFDAAGVEQSDHQIR
;
A
#
# COMPACT_ATOMS: atom_id res chain seq x y z
N MET A 1 -30.60 28.15 8.64
CA MET A 1 -29.32 28.68 8.12
C MET A 1 -28.22 27.82 8.68
N SER A 2 -27.34 27.26 7.85
CA SER A 2 -26.12 26.61 8.35
C SER A 2 -25.17 27.69 8.82
N SER A 3 -24.77 27.62 10.09
CA SER A 3 -23.78 28.53 10.67
C SER A 3 -22.38 28.19 10.16
N MET A 4 -21.41 29.11 10.28
CA MET A 4 -20.01 28.80 9.97
C MET A 4 -19.50 27.58 10.75
N LYS A 5 -19.96 27.41 11.99
CA LYS A 5 -19.63 26.26 12.84
C LYS A 5 -20.15 24.93 12.27
N ASP A 6 -21.38 24.91 11.75
CA ASP A 6 -21.93 23.68 11.13
C ASP A 6 -21.14 23.26 9.88
N ARG A 7 -20.57 24.24 9.16
CA ARG A 7 -19.71 23.98 7.99
C ARG A 7 -18.35 23.43 8.42
N GLU A 8 -17.73 24.02 9.44
CA GLU A 8 -16.47 23.56 10.03
C GLU A 8 -16.55 22.09 10.44
N GLU A 9 -17.54 21.73 11.28
CA GLU A 9 -17.75 20.34 11.71
C GLU A 9 -18.05 19.40 10.52
N GLY A 10 -18.74 19.89 9.49
CA GLY A 10 -18.98 19.14 8.27
C GLY A 10 -17.71 18.83 7.49
N PHE A 11 -16.79 19.78 7.39
CA PHE A 11 -15.51 19.60 6.71
C PHE A 11 -14.57 18.68 7.49
N GLU A 12 -14.50 18.80 8.82
CA GLU A 12 -13.68 17.91 9.65
C GLU A 12 -14.14 16.46 9.55
N ARG A 13 -15.46 16.21 9.65
CA ARG A 13 -16.03 14.86 9.49
C ARG A 13 -15.73 14.28 8.11
N LYS A 14 -15.89 15.09 7.06
CA LYS A 14 -15.59 14.65 5.69
C LYS A 14 -14.10 14.33 5.53
N PHE A 15 -13.23 15.20 6.04
CA PHE A 15 -11.79 14.99 5.97
C PHE A 15 -11.36 13.70 6.66
N ALA A 16 -11.84 13.45 7.88
CA ALA A 16 -11.54 12.23 8.61
C ALA A 16 -12.03 10.97 7.86
N PHE A 17 -13.24 11.03 7.29
CA PHE A 17 -13.80 9.92 6.50
C PHE A 17 -13.00 9.66 5.21
N ASP A 18 -12.65 10.71 4.48
CA ASP A 18 -11.90 10.62 3.23
C ASP A 18 -10.48 10.06 3.49
N GLU A 19 -9.81 10.49 4.56
CA GLU A 19 -8.50 9.97 4.96
C GLU A 19 -8.56 8.51 5.41
N GLU A 20 -9.58 8.12 6.19
CA GLU A 20 -9.78 6.71 6.56
C GLU A 20 -10.01 5.83 5.32
N LEU A 21 -10.77 6.31 4.35
CA LEU A 21 -11.04 5.58 3.11
C LEU A 21 -9.76 5.45 2.26
N ARG A 22 -8.97 6.51 2.14
CA ARG A 22 -7.67 6.51 1.45
C ARG A 22 -6.71 5.51 2.10
N PHE A 23 -6.54 5.56 3.42
CA PHE A 23 -5.69 4.62 4.15
C PHE A 23 -6.08 3.16 3.90
N LYS A 24 -7.38 2.84 4.02
CA LYS A 24 -7.88 1.49 3.75
C LYS A 24 -7.70 1.07 2.30
N ALA A 25 -7.82 1.99 1.34
CA ALA A 25 -7.59 1.71 -0.07
C ALA A 25 -6.12 1.42 -0.37
N SER A 26 -5.19 2.24 0.13
CA SER A 26 -3.75 2.04 -0.02
C SER A 26 -3.30 0.72 0.59
N ALA A 27 -3.71 0.41 1.82
CA ALA A 27 -3.37 -0.86 2.47
C ALA A 27 -3.85 -2.09 1.67
N ARG A 28 -5.05 -2.03 1.07
CA ARG A 28 -5.57 -3.12 0.23
C ARG A 28 -4.82 -3.24 -1.09
N ARG A 29 -4.53 -2.12 -1.76
CA ARG A 29 -3.70 -2.08 -2.98
C ARG A 29 -2.34 -2.72 -2.72
N ASN A 30 -1.66 -2.27 -1.67
CA ASN A 30 -0.32 -2.74 -1.32
C ASN A 30 -0.32 -4.22 -0.93
N LYS A 31 -1.35 -4.69 -0.23
CA LYS A 31 -1.52 -6.12 0.06
C LYS A 31 -1.65 -6.95 -1.22
N ALA A 32 -2.49 -6.52 -2.17
CA ALA A 32 -2.69 -7.23 -3.43
C ALA A 32 -1.39 -7.28 -4.25
N LEU A 33 -0.67 -6.17 -4.32
CA LEU A 33 0.64 -6.10 -4.98
C LEU A 33 1.68 -6.98 -4.28
N GLY A 34 1.69 -7.01 -2.95
CA GLY A 34 2.57 -7.87 -2.17
C GLY A 34 2.30 -9.36 -2.41
N LEU A 35 1.03 -9.77 -2.52
CA LEU A 35 0.68 -11.17 -2.87
C LEU A 35 1.15 -11.53 -4.29
N TRP A 36 0.97 -10.64 -5.26
CA TRP A 36 1.49 -10.83 -6.61
C TRP A 36 3.01 -10.97 -6.63
N ALA A 37 3.73 -10.10 -5.91
CA ALA A 37 5.18 -10.18 -5.81
C ALA A 37 5.65 -11.44 -5.07
N ALA A 38 4.93 -11.86 -4.03
CA ALA A 38 5.20 -13.13 -3.34
C ALA A 38 5.12 -14.33 -4.28
N GLU A 39 4.11 -14.38 -5.16
CA GLU A 39 3.97 -15.43 -6.16
C GLU A 39 5.18 -15.45 -7.11
N LYS A 40 5.65 -14.28 -7.56
CA LYS A 40 6.85 -14.17 -8.42
C LYS A 40 8.13 -14.58 -7.71
N LEU A 41 8.19 -14.39 -6.39
CA LEU A 41 9.28 -14.86 -5.52
C LEU A 41 9.16 -16.36 -5.16
N GLY A 42 8.15 -17.06 -5.67
CA GLY A 42 7.92 -18.48 -5.36
C GLY A 42 7.42 -18.73 -3.93
N LYS A 43 6.96 -17.70 -3.22
CA LYS A 43 6.34 -17.83 -1.89
C LYS A 43 4.88 -18.29 -2.03
N SER A 44 4.39 -19.06 -1.08
CA SER A 44 3.00 -19.55 -1.07
C SER A 44 2.45 -19.67 0.35
N GLY A 45 1.12 -19.77 0.48
CA GLY A 45 0.45 -19.92 1.77
C GLY A 45 0.84 -18.83 2.77
N ALA A 46 1.25 -19.25 3.97
CA ALA A 46 1.62 -18.34 5.05
C ALA A 46 2.79 -17.41 4.70
N ASP A 47 3.75 -17.86 3.88
CA ASP A 47 4.90 -17.05 3.48
C ASP A 47 4.52 -15.93 2.52
N ALA A 48 3.53 -16.18 1.64
CA ALA A 48 2.97 -15.16 0.78
C ALA A 48 2.16 -14.12 1.56
N ASP A 49 1.37 -14.58 2.54
CA ASP A 49 0.63 -13.68 3.44
C ASP A 49 1.55 -12.84 4.32
N ALA A 50 2.66 -13.42 4.80
CA ALA A 50 3.67 -12.71 5.57
C ALA A 50 4.35 -11.63 4.72
N TYR A 51 4.80 -11.99 3.51
CA TYR A 51 5.42 -11.04 2.60
C TYR A 51 4.47 -9.91 2.20
N ALA A 52 3.20 -10.22 1.93
CA ALA A 52 2.21 -9.19 1.62
C ALA A 52 2.00 -8.21 2.79
N LYS A 53 2.07 -8.67 4.04
CA LYS A 53 2.02 -7.79 5.22
C LYS A 53 3.26 -6.89 5.32
N GLU A 54 4.45 -7.43 5.08
CA GLU A 54 5.68 -6.63 5.05
C GLU A 54 5.61 -5.52 4.00
N VAL A 55 5.04 -5.80 2.82
CA VAL A 55 4.82 -4.80 1.78
C VAL A 55 3.87 -3.70 2.24
N VAL A 56 2.77 -4.04 2.93
CA VAL A 56 1.88 -3.03 3.52
C VAL A 56 2.59 -2.19 4.59
N ILE A 57 3.44 -2.81 5.42
CA ILE A 57 4.17 -2.11 6.48
C ILE A 57 5.20 -1.13 5.89
N SER A 58 5.86 -1.49 4.79
CA SER A 58 6.84 -0.60 4.15
C SER A 58 6.25 0.74 3.66
N ASP A 59 4.96 0.79 3.37
CA ASP A 59 4.23 2.02 3.00
C ASP A 59 4.01 2.99 4.17
N ILE A 60 4.26 2.54 5.41
CA ILE A 60 4.03 3.31 6.63
C ILE A 60 5.31 4.02 7.09
N GLU A 61 6.49 3.56 6.63
CA GLU A 61 7.79 4.07 7.09
C GLU A 61 8.13 5.44 6.50
N GLU A 62 7.76 5.71 5.25
CA GLU A 62 7.95 7.00 4.58
C GLU A 62 6.66 7.43 3.85
N ALA A 63 6.46 8.74 3.71
CA ALA A 63 5.28 9.26 3.02
C ALA A 63 5.44 9.11 1.50
N GLY A 64 4.67 8.20 0.90
CA GLY A 64 4.51 8.08 -0.55
C GLY A 64 4.48 6.64 -1.04
N ASP A 65 4.12 6.45 -2.32
CA ASP A 65 3.96 5.11 -2.91
C ASP A 65 5.30 4.47 -3.34
N HIS A 66 6.42 5.17 -3.14
CA HIS A 66 7.72 4.75 -3.68
C HIS A 66 8.38 3.63 -2.87
N ASP A 67 8.03 3.47 -1.60
CA ASP A 67 8.63 2.45 -0.72
C ASP A 67 8.23 1.04 -1.09
N VAL A 68 6.97 0.85 -1.43
CA VAL A 68 6.44 -0.42 -1.93
C VAL A 68 7.17 -0.85 -3.20
N PHE A 69 7.38 0.09 -4.13
CA PHE A 69 8.16 -0.17 -5.35
C PHE A 69 9.62 -0.53 -5.02
N ARG A 70 10.30 0.26 -4.18
CA ARG A 70 11.71 0.03 -3.80
C ARG A 70 11.89 -1.33 -3.13
N LYS A 71 10.99 -1.70 -2.22
CA LYS A 71 10.99 -3.01 -1.55
C LYS A 71 10.87 -4.15 -2.57
N ILE A 72 9.82 -4.14 -3.39
CA ILE A 72 9.56 -5.22 -4.36
C ILE A 72 10.70 -5.33 -5.37
N ARG A 73 11.20 -4.20 -5.88
CA ARG A 73 12.34 -4.17 -6.80
C ARG A 73 13.58 -4.80 -6.17
N GLY A 74 13.92 -4.40 -4.94
CA GLY A 74 15.06 -4.96 -4.21
C GLY A 74 14.91 -6.46 -3.94
N ASP A 75 13.71 -6.91 -3.56
CA ASP A 75 13.42 -8.32 -3.31
C ASP A 75 13.51 -9.16 -4.60
N PHE A 76 13.03 -8.61 -5.72
CA PHE A 76 13.17 -9.26 -7.04
C PHE A 76 14.62 -9.34 -7.50
N ASP A 77 15.41 -8.27 -7.31
CA ASP A 77 16.83 -8.25 -7.67
C ASP A 77 17.63 -9.27 -6.86
N ALA A 78 17.35 -9.37 -5.55
CA ALA A 78 17.98 -10.34 -4.67
C ALA A 78 17.61 -11.79 -5.02
N ALA A 79 16.39 -12.02 -5.52
CA ALA A 79 15.89 -13.33 -5.91
C ALA A 79 16.17 -13.69 -7.38
N GLY A 80 16.74 -12.78 -8.18
CA GLY A 80 16.93 -12.98 -9.62
C GLY A 80 15.63 -13.05 -10.43
N VAL A 81 14.56 -12.42 -9.96
CA VAL A 81 13.27 -12.36 -10.64
C VAL A 81 13.29 -11.24 -11.67
N GLU A 82 13.26 -11.62 -12.95
CA GLU A 82 13.19 -10.67 -14.06
C GLU A 82 11.77 -10.14 -14.23
N GLN A 83 11.55 -8.92 -13.74
CA GLN A 83 10.37 -8.11 -14.01
C GLN A 83 10.80 -6.70 -14.31
N SER A 84 10.16 -6.02 -15.25
CA SER A 84 10.47 -4.62 -15.57
C SER A 84 9.86 -3.66 -14.55
N ASP A 85 10.47 -2.49 -14.38
CA ASP A 85 9.92 -1.43 -13.52
C ASP A 85 8.52 -0.98 -13.96
N HIS A 86 8.23 -1.04 -15.27
CA HIS A 86 6.88 -0.81 -15.81
C HIS A 86 5.88 -1.84 -15.28
N GLN A 87 6.28 -3.09 -15.08
CA GLN A 87 5.34 -4.12 -14.57
C GLN A 87 5.10 -4.01 -13.06
N ILE A 88 5.98 -3.34 -12.32
CA ILE A 88 5.85 -3.14 -10.87
C ILE A 88 5.01 -1.87 -10.56
N ARG A 89 5.00 -0.88 -11.47
CA ARG A 89 4.32 0.41 -11.32
C ARG A 89 2.91 0.42 -11.91
#